data_AF-A0A2V5V5S0-F1
#
_entry.id   AF-A0A2V5V5S0-F1
#
_cell.length_a   1.000
_cell.length_b   1.000
_cell.length_c   1.000
_cell.angle_alpha   90.00
_cell.angle_beta   90.00
_cell.angle_gamma   90.00
#
_symmetry.space_group_name_H-M   'P 1'
#
loop_
_entity.id
_entity.type
_entity.pdbx_description
1 polymer ?
#
loop_
_entity_poly.entity_id
_entity_poly.type
_entity_poly.pdbx_seq_one_letter_code
_entity_poly.pdbx_strand_id
1 'polypeptide(L)'
;MHYSLCYSCGRLSRSVKKSHIEDISLRVQPILEGRSTIAYWLGIVLVSILFGYGHYYKGPSGIIDSGLAGLILGTAYMVAGRNLWACIFAHGFIDTFGVIDAFFGWSK
;
A
#
# COMPACT_ATOMS: atom_id res chain seq x y z
N MET A 1 17.14 -28.07 8.02
CA MET A 1 16.15 -26.99 7.82
C MET A 1 16.86 -25.79 7.23
N HIS A 2 16.82 -25.63 5.91
CA HIS A 2 17.37 -24.49 5.18
C HIS A 2 16.48 -24.30 3.95
N TYR A 3 15.74 -23.20 3.88
CA TYR A 3 15.13 -22.74 2.63
C TYR A 3 15.65 -21.32 2.37
N SER A 4 16.85 -21.25 1.83
CA SER A 4 17.36 -20.05 1.17
C SER A 4 16.74 -20.01 -0.22
N LEU A 5 15.81 -19.07 -0.42
CA LEU A 5 15.20 -18.73 -1.69
C LEU A 5 16.28 -18.32 -2.70
N CYS A 6 16.55 -19.21 -3.66
CA CYS A 6 17.35 -18.92 -4.83
C CYS A 6 16.46 -18.19 -5.84
N TYR A 7 16.36 -16.86 -5.69
CA TYR A 7 15.95 -15.99 -6.79
C TYR A 7 17.17 -15.81 -7.71
N SER A 8 16.95 -15.93 -9.02
CA SER A 8 17.95 -15.76 -10.09
C SER A 8 18.70 -17.04 -10.50
N CYS A 9 18.14 -17.81 -11.45
CA CYS A 9 18.92 -18.37 -12.56
C CYS A 9 17.99 -18.99 -13.63
N GLY A 10 18.00 -18.41 -14.83
CA GLY A 10 17.97 -19.15 -16.10
C GLY A 10 16.78 -20.07 -16.41
N ARG A 11 15.89 -19.58 -17.28
CA ARG A 11 15.48 -20.24 -18.54
C ARG A 11 15.71 -21.77 -18.57
N LEU A 12 14.88 -22.53 -17.86
CA LEU A 12 14.77 -23.98 -18.07
C LEU A 12 13.78 -24.24 -19.19
N SER A 13 14.33 -24.35 -20.40
CA SER A 13 13.69 -25.05 -21.51
C SER A 13 13.48 -26.50 -21.09
N ARG A 14 12.32 -26.82 -20.53
CA ARG A 14 11.76 -28.16 -20.61
C ARG A 14 10.55 -28.08 -21.50
N SER A 15 10.65 -28.73 -22.65
CA SER A 15 9.55 -29.08 -23.54
C SER A 15 8.64 -30.08 -22.82
N VAL A 16 7.96 -29.62 -21.77
CA VAL A 16 6.82 -30.33 -21.18
C VAL A 16 5.67 -30.10 -22.15
N LYS A 17 5.08 -31.20 -22.63
CA LYS A 17 3.90 -31.17 -23.49
C LYS A 17 2.78 -30.44 -22.72
N LYS A 18 2.66 -29.13 -22.91
CA LYS A 18 1.63 -28.29 -22.27
C LYS A 18 0.28 -28.83 -22.67
N SER A 19 -0.55 -29.16 -21.69
CA SER A 19 -1.95 -29.47 -21.95
C SER A 19 -2.67 -28.19 -22.40
N HIS A 20 -3.73 -28.35 -23.20
CA HIS A 20 -4.53 -27.21 -23.70
C HIS A 20 -5.05 -26.30 -22.55
N ILE A 21 -5.19 -26.87 -21.35
CA ILE A 21 -5.63 -26.18 -20.12
C ILE A 21 -4.55 -25.21 -19.59
N GLU A 22 -3.27 -25.59 -19.63
CA GLU A 22 -2.19 -24.71 -19.17
C GLU A 22 -2.01 -23.49 -20.09
N ASP A 23 -2.31 -23.66 -21.38
CA ASP A 23 -2.20 -22.59 -22.37
C ASP A 23 -3.37 -21.59 -22.27
N ILE A 24 -4.52 -22.00 -21.73
CA ILE A 24 -5.62 -21.10 -21.36
C ILE A 24 -5.28 -20.36 -20.06
N SER A 25 -4.74 -21.06 -19.06
CA SER A 25 -4.33 -20.45 -17.78
C SER A 25 -3.30 -19.34 -18.00
N LEU A 26 -2.29 -19.57 -18.85
CA LEU A 26 -1.26 -18.58 -19.18
C LEU A 26 -1.77 -17.35 -19.94
N ARG A 27 -2.88 -17.48 -20.68
CA ARG A 27 -3.51 -16.33 -21.37
C ARG A 27 -4.40 -15.50 -20.43
N VAL A 28 -4.89 -16.11 -19.35
CA VAL A 28 -5.74 -15.45 -18.34
C VAL A 28 -4.89 -14.82 -17.21
N GLN A 29 -3.71 -15.37 -16.91
CA GLN A 29 -2.79 -14.83 -15.89
C GLN A 29 -2.49 -13.33 -16.05
N PRO A 30 -2.17 -12.78 -17.24
CA PRO A 30 -1.94 -11.34 -17.41
C PRO A 30 -3.17 -10.46 -17.15
N ILE A 31 -4.37 -11.01 -17.37
CA ILE A 31 -5.65 -10.33 -17.14
C ILE A 31 -5.93 -10.22 -15.64
N LEU A 32 -5.55 -11.25 -14.87
CA LEU A 32 -5.68 -11.29 -13.41
C LEU A 32 -4.53 -10.56 -12.69
N GLU A 33 -3.33 -10.58 -13.27
CA GLU A 33 -2.10 -10.01 -12.72
C GLU A 33 -1.85 -8.56 -13.14
N GLY A 34 -2.78 -7.94 -13.88
CA GLY A 34 -2.75 -6.55 -14.37
C GLY A 34 -2.79 -5.47 -13.29
N ARG A 35 -2.09 -5.66 -12.18
CA ARG A 35 -1.97 -4.76 -11.04
C ARG A 35 -0.64 -4.01 -11.16
N SER A 36 -0.66 -2.93 -11.94
CA SER A 36 0.47 -2.01 -12.12
C SER A 36 0.89 -1.39 -10.78
N THR A 37 2.18 -1.49 -10.45
CA THR A 37 2.76 -0.82 -9.27
C THR A 37 2.46 0.68 -9.27
N ILE A 38 2.48 1.31 -10.45
CA ILE A 38 2.13 2.71 -10.66
C ILE A 38 0.66 2.99 -10.31
N ALA A 39 -0.26 2.09 -10.66
CA ALA A 39 -1.67 2.27 -10.34
C ALA A 39 -1.92 2.31 -8.82
N TYR A 40 -1.15 1.57 -8.01
CA TYR A 40 -1.26 1.67 -6.55
C TYR A 40 -0.76 2.99 -6.02
N TRP A 41 0.40 3.45 -6.47
CA TRP A 41 0.96 4.72 -6.01
C TRP A 41 0.05 5.89 -6.39
N LEU A 42 -0.50 5.89 -7.60
CA LEU A 42 -1.52 6.86 -8.02
C LEU A 42 -2.78 6.76 -7.14
N GLY A 43 -3.26 5.55 -6.86
CA GLY A 43 -4.39 5.32 -5.95
C GLY A 43 -4.14 5.85 -4.54
N ILE A 44 -2.93 5.65 -4.00
CA ILE A 44 -2.51 6.15 -2.68
C ILE A 44 -2.52 7.68 -2.66
N VAL A 45 -1.94 8.34 -3.68
CA VAL A 45 -1.94 9.80 -3.75
C VAL A 45 -3.37 10.35 -3.84
N LEU A 46 -4.19 9.77 -4.72
CA LEU A 46 -5.56 10.23 -4.93
C LEU A 46 -6.42 10.03 -3.67
N VAL A 47 -6.36 8.86 -3.04
CA VAL A 47 -7.12 8.61 -1.80
C VAL A 47 -6.63 9.49 -0.66
N SER A 48 -5.34 9.82 -0.59
CA SER A 48 -4.78 10.71 0.43
C SER A 48 -5.31 12.14 0.29
N ILE A 49 -5.41 12.64 -0.95
CA ILE A 49 -6.00 13.97 -1.23
C ILE A 49 -7.48 13.99 -0.85
N LEU A 50 -8.25 12.97 -1.28
CA LEU A 50 -9.68 12.86 -0.94
C LEU A 50 -9.89 12.73 0.57
N PHE A 51 -9.02 11.97 1.25
CA PHE A 51 -9.09 11.78 2.69
C PHE A 51 -8.81 13.08 3.46
N GLY A 52 -7.81 13.85 3.03
CA GLY A 52 -7.54 15.19 3.56
C GLY A 52 -8.72 16.13 3.33
N TYR A 53 -9.28 16.15 2.12
CA TYR A 53 -10.46 16.96 1.81
C TYR A 53 -11.70 16.55 2.62
N GLY A 54 -11.90 15.26 2.90
CA GLY A 54 -12.96 14.78 3.79
C GLY A 54 -12.86 15.33 5.22
N HIS A 55 -11.68 15.81 5.60
CA HIS A 55 -11.41 16.45 6.89
C HIS A 55 -11.48 17.98 6.85
N TYR A 56 -12.15 18.57 5.85
CA TYR A 56 -12.25 20.04 5.71
C TYR A 56 -12.77 20.76 6.96
N TYR A 57 -13.60 20.08 7.76
CA TYR A 57 -14.16 20.60 9.01
C TYR A 57 -13.09 20.92 10.07
N LYS A 58 -11.88 20.37 9.95
CA LYS A 58 -10.73 20.68 10.82
C LYS A 58 -9.98 21.95 10.38
N GLY A 59 -10.40 22.61 9.31
CA GLY A 59 -9.72 23.77 8.72
C GLY A 59 -8.50 23.39 7.86
N PRO A 60 -7.78 24.38 7.29
CA PRO A 60 -6.70 24.14 6.33
C PRO A 60 -5.56 23.27 6.87
N SER A 61 -5.15 23.46 8.13
CA SER A 61 -4.12 22.62 8.76
C SER A 61 -4.58 21.17 8.83
N GLY A 62 -5.81 20.93 9.31
CA GLY A 62 -6.33 19.57 9.44
C GLY A 62 -6.53 18.85 8.10
N ILE A 63 -6.77 19.57 7.00
CA ILE A 63 -6.80 19.00 5.64
C ILE A 63 -5.41 18.48 5.26
N ILE A 64 -4.37 19.28 5.47
CA ILE A 64 -2.98 18.92 5.16
C ILE A 64 -2.54 17.76 6.05
N ASP A 65 -2.74 17.85 7.36
CA ASP A 65 -2.35 16.83 8.32
C ASP A 65 -3.03 15.48 8.04
N SER A 66 -4.35 15.50 7.81
CA SER A 66 -5.10 14.26 7.51
C SER A 66 -4.67 13.68 6.16
N GLY A 67 -4.40 14.51 5.15
CA GLY A 67 -3.90 14.05 3.85
C GLY A 67 -2.50 13.42 3.96
N LEU A 68 -1.61 14.01 4.77
CA LEU A 68 -0.28 13.48 5.03
C LEU A 68 -0.34 12.16 5.80
N ALA A 69 -1.22 12.07 6.80
CA ALA A 69 -1.49 10.81 7.51
C ALA A 69 -1.98 9.73 6.54
N GLY A 70 -2.95 10.04 5.67
CA GLY A 70 -3.44 9.12 4.64
C GLY A 70 -2.33 8.61 3.71
N LEU A 71 -1.40 9.49 3.33
CA LEU A 71 -0.24 9.14 2.50
C LEU A 71 0.74 8.21 3.23
N ILE A 72 0.99 8.49 4.52
CA ILE A 72 1.84 7.65 5.38
C ILE A 72 1.22 6.27 5.54
N LEU A 73 -0.09 6.16 5.85
CA LEU A 73 -0.78 4.88 5.96
C LEU A 73 -0.76 4.10 4.63
N GLY A 74 -1.03 4.76 3.50
CA GLY A 74 -1.01 4.13 2.18
C GLY A 74 0.39 3.62 1.79
N THR A 75 1.43 4.37 2.14
CA THR A 75 2.83 3.98 1.93
C THR A 75 3.21 2.82 2.86
N ALA A 76 2.85 2.91 4.15
CA ALA A 76 3.11 1.87 5.14
C ALA A 76 2.44 0.54 4.73
N TYR A 77 1.22 0.59 4.19
CA TYR A 77 0.54 -0.58 3.63
C TYR A 77 1.36 -1.24 2.53
N MET A 78 1.91 -0.47 1.60
CA MET A 78 2.70 -1.00 0.49
C MET A 78 4.03 -1.58 0.95
N VAL A 79 4.75 -0.87 1.83
CA VAL A 79 6.05 -1.30 2.36
C VAL A 79 5.92 -2.54 3.24
N ALA A 80 4.84 -2.65 4.02
CA ALA A 80 4.57 -3.81 4.87
C ALA A 80 4.02 -5.03 4.10
N GLY A 81 4.11 -5.04 2.77
CA GLY A 81 3.64 -6.16 1.95
C GLY A 81 2.12 -6.33 1.99
N ARG A 82 1.36 -5.22 2.05
CA ARG A 82 -0.11 -5.19 2.14
C ARG A 82 -0.66 -5.72 3.47
N ASN A 83 0.13 -5.60 4.54
CA ASN A 83 -0.29 -5.96 5.89
C ASN A 83 -1.08 -4.82 6.56
N LEU A 84 -2.33 -5.10 6.94
CA LEU A 84 -3.21 -4.13 7.60
C LEU A 84 -2.78 -3.80 9.04
N TRP A 85 -2.14 -4.72 9.74
CA TRP A 85 -1.68 -4.48 11.12
C TRP A 85 -0.66 -3.34 11.18
N ALA A 86 0.20 -3.23 10.18
CA ALA A 86 1.14 -2.11 10.08
C ALA A 86 0.40 -0.76 9.99
N CYS A 87 -0.69 -0.69 9.21
CA CYS A 87 -1.52 0.51 9.12
C CYS A 87 -2.26 0.82 10.42
N ILE A 88 -2.77 -0.20 11.11
CA ILE A 88 -3.47 -0.03 12.40
C ILE A 88 -2.53 0.59 13.43
N PHE A 89 -1.31 0.06 13.55
CA PHE A 89 -0.32 0.60 14.47
C PHE A 89 0.16 2.00 14.06
N ALA A 90 0.46 2.22 12.77
CA ALA A 90 0.87 3.52 12.28
C ALA A 90 -0.20 4.59 12.53
N HIS A 91 -1.48 4.26 12.26
CA HIS A 91 -2.60 5.15 12.50
C HIS A 91 -2.76 5.50 13.98
N GLY A 92 -2.83 4.48 14.84
CA GLY A 92 -2.99 4.70 16.28
C GLY A 92 -1.83 5.49 16.87
N PHE A 93 -0.62 5.30 16.36
CA PHE A 93 0.54 6.08 16.76
C PHE A 93 0.38 7.56 16.38
N ILE A 94 0.13 7.86 15.10
CA ILE A 94 -0.07 9.25 14.60
C ILE A 94 -1.16 9.97 15.40
N ASP A 95 -2.30 9.31 15.62
CA ASP A 95 -3.43 9.89 16.37
C ASP A 95 -3.08 10.14 17.85
N THR A 96 -2.31 9.24 18.47
CA THR A 96 -1.87 9.43 19.86
C THR A 96 -0.97 10.66 19.98
N PHE A 97 -0.01 10.84 19.06
CA PHE A 97 0.82 12.06 19.05
C PHE A 97 -0.01 13.30 18.77
N GLY A 98 -0.95 13.25 17.83
CA GLY A 98 -1.85 14.37 17.56
C GLY A 98 -2.67 14.78 18.78
N VAL A 99 -3.17 13.83 19.57
CA VAL A 99 -3.90 14.12 20.81
C VAL A 99 -2.98 14.69 21.89
N ILE A 100 -1.77 14.15 22.05
CA ILE A 100 -0.78 14.67 23.02
C ILE A 100 -0.42 16.11 22.67
N ASP A 101 -0.08 16.35 21.41
CA ASP A 101 0.30 17.65 20.89
C ASP A 101 -0.83 18.69 21.06
N ALA A 102 -2.08 18.30 20.76
CA ALA A 102 -3.25 19.13 21.01
C ALA A 102 -3.49 19.41 22.50
N PHE A 103 -3.28 18.41 23.37
CA PHE A 103 -3.47 18.55 24.82
C PHE A 103 -2.46 19.50 25.46
N PHE A 104 -1.18 19.40 25.09
CA PHE A 104 -0.14 20.31 25.57
C PHE A 104 -0.10 21.65 24.81
N GLY A 105 -0.74 21.71 23.64
CA GLY A 105 -0.86 22.90 22.81
C GLY A 105 0.50 23.37 22.27
N TRP A 106 1.34 22.43 21.85
CA TRP A 106 2.68 22.71 21.30
C TRP A 106 2.63 23.30 19.88
N SER A 107 1.58 23.00 19.12
CA SER A 107 1.41 23.34 17.70
C SER A 107 0.43 24.50 17.43
N LYS A 108 0.39 25.50 18.31
CA LYS A 108 -0.43 26.72 18.08
C LYS A 108 0.07 27.56 16.91
#